data_AF-A0A3S4U5Q7-F1
#
_entry.id   AF-A0A3S4U5Q7-F1
#
_cell.length_a   1.000
_cell.length_b   1.000
_cell.length_c   1.000
_cell.angle_alpha   90.00
_cell.angle_beta   90.00
_cell.angle_gamma   90.00
#
_symmetry.space_group_name_H-M   'P 1'
#
loop_
_entity.id
_entity.type
_entity.pdbx_description
1 polymer ?
#
loop_
_entity_poly.entity_id
_entity_poly.type
_entity_poly.pdbx_seq_one_letter_code
_entity_poly.pdbx_strand_id
1 'polypeptide(L)'
;MDLSEFTKKRSYSCVLSGKNLVFSYTGKSRFVLKDAVFLERLCLDVLEKYNIKNANFSFISHSTLCSKAKTYLQMKGFSINASM
;
A
#
# COMPACT_ATOMS: atom_id res chain seq x y z
N MET A 1 -10.95 -0.41 5.48
CA MET A 1 -11.77 -1.02 4.39
C MET A 1 -11.48 -2.50 4.40
N ASP A 2 -12.42 -3.36 4.00
CA ASP A 2 -12.15 -4.79 4.00
C ASP A 2 -11.29 -5.16 2.77
N LEU A 3 -10.15 -5.80 3.02
CA LEU A 3 -9.22 -6.30 2.00
C LEU A 3 -9.39 -7.80 1.72
N SER A 4 -10.25 -8.49 2.47
CA SER A 4 -10.44 -9.95 2.38
C SER A 4 -10.84 -10.43 0.99
N GLU A 5 -11.55 -9.59 0.23
CA GLU A 5 -11.97 -9.87 -1.15
C GLU A 5 -10.81 -9.78 -2.17
N PHE A 6 -9.74 -9.05 -1.86
CA PHE A 6 -8.61 -8.82 -2.77
C PHE A 6 -7.37 -9.64 -2.42
N THR A 7 -7.18 -9.96 -1.13
CA THR A 7 -5.99 -10.66 -0.68
C THR A 7 -6.22 -11.46 0.60
N LYS A 8 -5.64 -12.65 0.64
CA LYS A 8 -5.54 -13.47 1.87
C LYS A 8 -4.37 -13.06 2.76
N LYS A 9 -3.52 -12.12 2.31
CA LYS A 9 -2.34 -11.65 3.06
C LYS A 9 -2.77 -10.71 4.17
N ARG A 10 -2.78 -11.21 5.41
CA ARG A 10 -3.08 -10.44 6.63
C ARG A 10 -2.04 -9.36 6.97
N SER A 11 -0.90 -9.35 6.28
CA SER A 11 0.16 -8.35 6.45
C SER A 11 -0.19 -7.00 5.82
N TYR A 12 -1.30 -6.87 5.10
CA TYR A 12 -1.75 -5.63 4.48
C TYR A 12 -3.06 -5.18 5.12
N SER A 13 -3.17 -3.88 5.37
CA SER A 13 -4.40 -3.22 5.78
C SER A 13 -4.52 -1.88 5.08
N CYS A 14 -5.75 -1.37 4.91
CA CYS A 14 -5.96 -0.04 4.38
C CYS A 14 -7.12 0.70 5.05
N VAL A 15 -6.99 2.03 5.06
CA VAL A 15 -8.02 2.95 5.52
C VAL A 15 -8.10 4.14 4.58
N LEU A 16 -9.32 4.59 4.29
CA LEU A 16 -9.57 5.85 3.61
C LEU A 16 -9.85 6.90 4.66
N SER A 17 -8.98 7.91 4.77
CA SER A 17 -9.14 9.04 5.67
C SER A 17 -9.27 10.32 4.85
N GLY A 18 -10.50 10.82 4.71
CA GLY A 18 -10.81 11.90 3.78
C GLY A 18 -10.47 11.50 2.33
N LYS A 19 -9.58 12.24 1.68
CA LYS A 19 -9.06 11.94 0.34
C LYS A 19 -7.76 11.11 0.34
N ASN A 20 -7.29 10.64 1.49
CA ASN A 20 -6.04 9.90 1.57
C ASN A 20 -6.31 8.41 1.78
N LEU A 21 -5.94 7.58 0.81
CA LEU A 21 -5.96 6.13 0.92
C LEU A 21 -4.61 5.67 1.48
N VAL A 22 -4.64 5.21 2.73
CA VAL A 22 -3.45 4.80 3.48
C VAL A 22 -3.38 3.28 3.48
N PHE A 23 -2.28 2.75 2.96
CA PHE A 23 -1.92 1.34 3.09
C PHE A 23 -0.87 1.15 4.17
N SER A 24 -1.04 0.13 5.01
CA SER A 24 -0.04 -0.29 5.99
C SER A 24 0.40 -1.73 5.73
N TYR A 25 1.71 -1.96 5.80
CA TYR A 25 2.32 -3.28 5.77
C TYR A 25 2.94 -3.63 7.12
N THR A 26 2.47 -4.74 7.70
CA THR A 26 2.88 -5.26 9.03
C THR A 26 3.62 -6.60 8.95
N GLY A 27 4.05 -7.01 7.75
CA GLY A 27 4.81 -8.24 7.59
C GLY A 27 6.19 -8.15 8.24
N LYS A 28 6.70 -9.26 8.77
CA LYS A 28 8.00 -9.32 9.45
C LYS A 28 9.19 -9.30 8.48
N SER A 29 8.97 -9.70 7.23
CA SER A 29 10.01 -9.72 6.20
C SER A 29 10.27 -8.33 5.63
N ARG A 30 11.50 -8.10 5.15
CA ARG A 30 11.85 -6.90 4.37
C ARG A 30 10.87 -6.73 3.20
N PHE A 31 10.27 -5.54 3.09
CA PHE A 31 9.41 -5.17 1.97
C PHE A 31 10.26 -4.92 0.72
N VAL A 32 10.05 -5.75 -0.31
CA VAL A 32 10.85 -5.75 -1.55
C VAL A 32 10.00 -5.37 -2.76
N LEU A 33 10.63 -5.27 -3.94
CA LEU A 33 9.97 -4.78 -5.16
C LEU A 33 8.72 -5.59 -5.54
N LYS A 34 8.73 -6.92 -5.37
CA LYS A 34 7.53 -7.75 -5.62
C LYS A 34 6.35 -7.37 -4.73
N ASP A 35 6.62 -6.94 -3.50
CA ASP A 35 5.59 -6.52 -2.55
C ASP A 35 5.04 -5.14 -2.92
N ALA A 36 5.88 -4.27 -3.49
CA ALA A 36 5.49 -2.96 -4.03
C ALA A 36 4.59 -3.10 -5.27
N VAL A 37 4.94 -3.98 -6.21
CA VAL A 37 4.12 -4.28 -7.40
C VAL A 37 2.79 -4.88 -6.98
N PHE A 38 2.79 -5.77 -5.98
CA PHE A 38 1.56 -6.30 -5.41
C PHE A 38 0.69 -5.21 -4.79
N LEU A 39 1.29 -4.30 -4.02
CA LEU A 39 0.57 -3.18 -3.38
C LEU A 39 -0.07 -2.24 -4.41
N GLU A 40 0.61 -1.94 -5.52
CA GLU A 40 0.04 -1.13 -6.60
C GLU A 40 -1.24 -1.77 -7.14
N ARG A 41 -1.21 -3.07 -7.46
CA ARG A 41 -2.39 -3.79 -7.97
C ARG A 41 -3.53 -3.78 -6.97
N LEU A 42 -3.22 -4.09 -5.71
CA LEU A 42 -4.18 -4.05 -4.62
C LEU A 42 -4.83 -2.66 -4.47
N CYS A 43 -4.06 -1.60 -4.66
CA CYS A 43 -4.58 -0.23 -4.66
C CYS A 43 -5.58 -0.01 -5.78
N LEU A 44 -5.25 -0.39 -7.01
CA LEU A 44 -6.15 -0.26 -8.16
C LEU A 44 -7.46 -1.02 -7.96
N ASP A 45 -7.40 -2.27 -7.48
CA ASP A 45 -8.59 -3.08 -7.23
C ASP A 45 -9.51 -2.44 -6.17
N VAL A 46 -8.92 -1.86 -5.11
CA VAL A 46 -9.66 -1.13 -4.07
C VAL A 46 -10.29 0.14 -4.63
N LEU A 47 -9.57 0.90 -5.45
CA LEU A 47 -10.11 2.13 -6.06
C LEU A 47 -11.32 1.81 -6.94
N GLU A 48 -11.24 0.75 -7.74
CA GLU A 48 -12.33 0.30 -8.60
C GLU A 48 -13.56 -0.15 -7.78
N LYS A 49 -13.37 -1.07 -6.83
CA LYS A 49 -14.47 -1.63 -6.03
C LYS A 49 -15.26 -0.58 -5.26
N TYR A 50 -14.55 0.39 -4.68
CA TYR A 50 -15.16 1.44 -3.86
C TYR A 50 -15.45 2.73 -4.64
N ASN A 51 -15.26 2.74 -5.97
CA ASN A 51 -15.44 3.90 -6.85
C ASN A 51 -14.74 5.17 -6.32
N ILE A 52 -13.54 5.01 -5.77
CA ILE A 52 -12.77 6.12 -5.20
C ILE A 52 -12.06 6.85 -6.33
N LYS A 53 -12.33 8.16 -6.44
CA LYS A 53 -11.69 9.04 -7.41
C LYS A 53 -10.85 10.10 -6.72
N ASN A 54 -9.72 10.46 -7.33
CA ASN A 54 -8.83 11.54 -6.86
C ASN A 54 -8.35 11.38 -5.41
N ALA A 55 -7.96 10.15 -5.03
CA ALA A 55 -7.34 9.90 -3.74
C ALA A 55 -5.83 10.10 -3.79
N ASN A 56 -5.27 10.66 -2.72
CA ASN A 56 -3.84 10.63 -2.44
C ASN A 56 -3.48 9.23 -1.91
N PHE A 57 -2.27 8.77 -2.21
CA PHE A 57 -1.80 7.46 -1.77
C PHE A 57 -0.71 7.62 -0.71
N SER A 58 -0.89 6.97 0.43
CA SER A 58 0.12 6.91 1.49
C SER A 58 0.45 5.47 1.80
N PHE A 59 1.73 5.17 2.02
CA PHE A 59 2.19 3.84 2.40
C PHE A 59 3.00 3.91 3.70
N ILE A 60 2.63 3.07 4.65
CA ILE A 60 3.31 2.86 5.93
C ILE A 60 3.90 1.46 5.93
N SER A 61 5.21 1.34 6.15
CA SER A 61 5.87 0.06 6.35
C SER A 61 6.37 -0.03 7.78
N HIS A 62 5.95 -1.08 8.49
CA HIS A 62 6.49 -1.46 9.81
C HIS A 62 7.65 -2.48 9.70
N SER A 63 8.17 -2.64 8.48
CA SER A 63 9.28 -3.53 8.17
C SER A 63 10.36 -2.76 7.42
N THR A 64 11.58 -3.29 7.39
CA THR A 64 12.64 -2.73 6.56
C THR A 64 12.18 -2.63 5.11
N LEU A 65 12.24 -1.43 4.54
CA LEU A 65 11.84 -1.16 3.17
C LEU A 65 13.08 -1.12 2.26
N CYS A 66 13.11 -1.92 1.19
CA CYS A 66 14.22 -1.87 0.25
C CYS A 66 14.12 -0.64 -0.66
N SER A 67 15.26 -0.06 -1.05
CA SER A 67 15.31 1.18 -1.84
C SER A 67 14.58 1.05 -3.17
N LYS A 68 14.70 -0.10 -3.85
CA LYS A 68 14.00 -0.36 -5.12
C LYS A 68 12.47 -0.32 -4.96
N ALA A 69 11.94 -0.89 -3.87
CA ALA A 69 10.52 -0.87 -3.57
C ALA A 69 10.03 0.55 -3.24
N LYS A 70 10.82 1.30 -2.44
CA LYS A 70 10.53 2.70 -2.11
C LYS A 70 10.43 3.56 -3.37
N THR A 71 11.46 3.52 -4.23
CA THR A 71 11.49 4.29 -5.48
C THR A 71 10.32 3.93 -6.37
N TYR A 72 10.00 2.64 -6.50
CA TYR A 72 8.86 2.18 -7.30
C TYR A 72 7.53 2.80 -6.80
N LEU A 73 7.24 2.71 -5.49
CA LEU A 73 6.00 3.26 -4.95
C LEU A 73 5.92 4.78 -5.09
N GLN A 74 7.04 5.50 -4.91
CA GLN A 74 7.08 6.95 -5.12
C GLN A 74 6.78 7.33 -6.56
N MET A 75 7.30 6.59 -7.55
CA MET A 75 6.97 6.78 -8.97
C MET A 75 5.48 6.56 -9.27
N LYS A 76 4.80 5.72 -8.47
CA LYS A 76 3.35 5.48 -8.54
C LYS A 76 2.52 6.49 -7.75
N GLY A 77 3.15 7.52 -7.17
CA GLY A 77 2.46 8.58 -6.45
C GLY A 77 2.22 8.29 -4.97
N PHE A 78 2.81 7.24 -4.39
CA PHE A 78 2.71 6.99 -2.96
C PHE A 78 3.66 7.88 -2.16
N SER A 79 3.11 8.57 -1.17
CA SER A 79 3.88 9.17 -0.08
C SER A 79 4.29 8.08 0.91
N ILE A 80 5.59 7.95 1.17
CA ILE A 80 6.14 6.85 1.97
C ILE A 80 6.50 7.32 3.37
N ASN A 81 5.85 6.73 4.38
CA ASN A 81 6.16 6.89 5.80
C ASN A 81 6.70 5.56 6.34
N ALA A 82 8.01 5.37 6.28
CA ALA A 82 8.65 4.19 6.86
C ALA A 82 9.19 4.53 8.26
N SER A 83 8.55 3.97 9.28
CA SER A 83 9.10 3.95 10.64
C SER A 83 10.01 2.73 10.74
N MET A 84 11.32 2.92 10.88
CA MET A 84 12.24 1.83 11.18
C MET A 84 12.09 1.37 12.63
#